data_AF-A0A494J1G9-F1
#
_entry.id   AF-A0A494J1G9-F1
#
_cell.length_a   1.000
_cell.length_b   1.000
_cell.length_c   1.000
_cell.angle_alpha   90.00
_cell.angle_beta   90.00
_cell.angle_gamma   90.00
#
_symmetry.space_group_name_H-M   'P 1'
#
loop_
_entity.id
_entity.type
_entity.pdbx_description
1 polymer ?
#
loop_
_entity_poly.entity_id
_entity_poly.type
_entity_poly.pdbx_seq_one_letter_code
_entity_poly.pdbx_strand_id
1 'polypeptide(L)'
;MIASVISCQKQNDTNCFPEVDKHYSDQEYKNLAETPLLESTKYFITESTKDGRGNSQFDIDRGGHIVFYKMGKEVYMADISGKCDQQTYGKIDQMVNTSPKSAKFSTSTFRWKYQNTYDNKTGIAMVKFHKYHESGEMKFTMQILSSDSNTIIYKGFVSIY
;
A
#
# COMPACT_ATOMS: atom_id res chain seq x y z
N MET A 1 40.28 -16.80 32.64
CA MET A 1 38.86 -17.04 32.35
C MET A 1 38.31 -15.80 31.68
N ILE A 2 38.00 -15.86 30.38
CA ILE A 2 37.42 -14.74 29.64
C ILE A 2 35.92 -14.99 29.59
N ALA A 3 35.14 -14.18 30.29
CA ALA A 3 33.68 -14.23 30.25
C ALA A 3 33.22 -13.53 28.96
N SER A 4 32.79 -14.31 27.98
CA SER A 4 32.14 -13.79 26.77
C SER A 4 30.74 -13.28 27.15
N VAL A 5 30.56 -11.96 27.07
CA VAL A 5 29.27 -11.30 27.20
C VAL A 5 28.51 -11.56 25.90
N ILE A 6 27.58 -12.52 25.90
CA ILE A 6 26.67 -12.72 24.77
C ILE A 6 25.68 -11.56 24.81
N SER A 7 25.95 -10.54 24.01
CA SER A 7 24.99 -9.49 23.69
C SER A 7 23.85 -10.13 22.90
N CYS A 8 22.70 -10.34 23.54
CA CYS A 8 21.45 -10.60 22.83
C CYS A 8 21.08 -9.32 22.06
N GLN A 9 21.56 -9.20 20.82
CA GLN A 9 20.97 -8.28 19.87
C GLN A 9 19.57 -8.80 19.57
N LYS A 10 18.58 -8.07 20.08
CA LYS A 10 17.16 -8.25 19.74
C LYS A 10 17.07 -8.11 18.22
N GLN A 11 16.92 -9.21 17.50
CA GLN A 11 16.58 -9.16 16.08
C GLN A 11 15.29 -8.35 15.99
N ASN A 12 15.35 -7.19 15.32
CA ASN A 12 14.14 -6.54 14.86
C ASN A 12 13.61 -7.43 13.73
N ASP A 13 12.87 -8.48 14.11
CA ASP A 13 12.07 -9.25 13.19
C ASP A 13 11.07 -8.27 12.58
N THR A 14 11.44 -7.73 11.43
CA THR A 14 10.49 -7.02 10.58
C THR A 14 9.51 -8.12 10.19
N ASN A 15 8.29 -8.06 10.72
CA ASN A 15 7.23 -9.04 10.45
C ASN A 15 6.81 -8.94 8.98
N CYS A 16 7.68 -9.36 8.06
CA CYS A 16 7.40 -9.52 6.66
C CYS A 16 6.60 -10.82 6.48
N PHE A 17 5.80 -10.93 5.40
CA PHE A 17 5.12 -12.18 5.11
C PHE A 17 6.16 -13.29 4.87
N PRO A 18 6.00 -14.50 5.47
CA PRO A 18 7.02 -15.55 5.42
C PRO A 18 7.22 -16.11 4.00
N GLU A 19 8.48 -16.47 3.72
CA GLU A 19 9.04 -17.11 2.52
C GLU A 19 8.49 -16.63 1.17
N VAL A 20 9.05 -15.52 0.68
CA VAL A 20 8.93 -15.09 -0.72
C VAL A 20 9.55 -16.17 -1.61
N ASP A 21 8.72 -16.79 -2.45
CA ASP A 21 9.19 -17.59 -3.58
C ASP A 21 9.89 -16.65 -4.58
N LYS A 22 11.24 -16.69 -4.58
CA LYS A 22 12.11 -15.82 -5.40
C LYS A 22 12.01 -16.07 -6.90
N HIS A 23 11.11 -16.94 -7.35
CA HIS A 23 10.97 -17.32 -8.75
C HIS A 23 10.10 -16.36 -9.59
N TYR A 24 9.45 -15.35 -9.00
CA TYR A 24 8.70 -14.37 -9.78
C TYR A 24 9.58 -13.26 -10.34
N SER A 25 9.18 -12.75 -11.50
CA SER A 25 9.94 -11.76 -12.24
C SER A 25 10.17 -10.48 -11.41
N ASP A 26 11.37 -10.36 -10.86
CA ASP A 26 11.93 -9.12 -10.30
C ASP A 26 11.74 -7.92 -11.25
N GLN A 27 11.45 -8.16 -12.53
CA GLN A 27 11.25 -7.14 -13.55
C GLN A 27 10.03 -6.26 -13.27
N GLU A 28 8.90 -6.77 -12.79
CA GLU A 28 7.74 -5.91 -12.47
C GLU A 28 7.95 -5.10 -11.18
N TYR A 29 8.65 -5.67 -10.19
CA TYR A 29 9.06 -4.95 -8.99
C TYR A 29 10.12 -3.85 -9.30
N LYS A 30 11.12 -4.16 -10.12
CA LYS A 30 12.09 -3.18 -10.64
C LYS A 30 11.40 -2.11 -11.49
N ASN A 31 10.47 -2.51 -12.36
CA ASN A 31 9.67 -1.56 -13.11
C ASN A 31 8.94 -0.62 -12.17
N LEU A 32 8.44 -1.06 -11.00
CA LEU A 32 7.79 -0.19 -10.03
C LEU A 32 8.72 0.79 -9.32
N ALA A 33 9.93 0.35 -8.97
CA ALA A 33 10.97 1.25 -8.46
C ALA A 33 11.43 2.27 -9.52
N GLU A 34 11.36 1.90 -10.80
CA GLU A 34 11.81 2.71 -11.95
C GLU A 34 10.68 3.47 -12.65
N THR A 35 9.41 3.18 -12.35
CA THR A 35 8.26 3.81 -13.00
C THR A 35 7.92 5.13 -12.31
N PRO A 36 7.80 6.24 -13.08
CA PRO A 36 7.37 7.51 -12.52
C PRO A 36 6.00 7.38 -11.84
N LEU A 37 5.93 7.85 -10.58
CA LEU A 37 4.66 7.89 -9.87
C LEU A 37 3.74 8.97 -10.45
N LEU A 38 2.44 8.72 -10.36
CA LEU A 38 1.44 9.73 -10.64
C LEU A 38 1.56 10.85 -9.61
N GLU A 39 1.70 12.09 -10.09
CA GLU A 39 1.88 13.29 -9.26
C GLU A 39 3.10 13.21 -8.32
N SER A 40 4.07 12.33 -8.58
CA SER A 40 5.23 12.10 -7.70
C SER A 40 4.83 11.92 -6.23
N THR A 41 3.74 11.20 -5.99
CA THR A 41 3.07 11.17 -4.68
C THR A 41 3.14 9.79 -4.03
N LYS A 42 3.48 9.75 -2.74
CA LYS A 42 3.36 8.56 -1.86
C LYS A 42 2.32 8.78 -0.78
N TYR A 43 1.57 7.72 -0.45
CA TYR A 43 0.52 7.72 0.57
C TYR A 43 0.96 6.81 1.73
N PHE A 44 1.57 7.40 2.76
CA PHE A 44 2.15 6.65 3.88
C PHE A 44 1.07 6.24 4.88
N ILE A 45 1.01 4.95 5.20
CA ILE A 45 -0.01 4.39 6.10
C ILE A 45 0.43 4.62 7.54
N THR A 46 -0.43 5.26 8.34
CA THR A 46 -0.20 5.47 9.78
C THR A 46 -1.29 4.84 10.65
N GLU A 47 -2.46 4.57 10.07
CA GLU A 47 -3.53 3.81 10.70
C GLU A 47 -4.02 2.74 9.74
N SER A 48 -4.24 1.53 10.25
CA SER A 48 -4.89 0.50 9.47
C SER A 48 -5.80 -0.40 10.30
N THR A 49 -6.87 -0.86 9.67
CA THR A 49 -7.71 -1.93 10.20
C THR A 49 -7.96 -2.98 9.12
N LYS A 50 -8.04 -4.23 9.55
CA LYS A 50 -8.46 -5.37 8.72
C LYS A 50 -9.63 -6.05 9.42
N ASP A 51 -10.79 -6.07 8.78
CA ASP A 51 -12.04 -6.62 9.31
C ASP A 51 -12.38 -6.06 10.71
N GLY A 52 -12.15 -4.76 10.87
CA GLY A 52 -12.36 -4.03 12.13
C GLY A 52 -11.27 -4.25 13.20
N ARG A 53 -10.31 -5.14 12.98
CA ARG A 53 -9.17 -5.35 13.89
C ARG A 53 -8.01 -4.42 13.53
N GLY A 54 -7.40 -3.79 14.52
CA GLY A 54 -6.26 -2.89 14.32
C GLY A 54 -5.05 -3.63 13.74
N ASN A 55 -4.43 -3.05 12.72
CA ASN A 55 -3.24 -3.58 12.04
C ASN A 55 -2.13 -2.52 11.88
N SER A 56 -2.31 -1.32 12.46
CA SER A 56 -1.47 -0.16 12.21
C SER A 56 0.02 -0.42 12.44
N GLN A 57 0.36 -1.11 13.54
CA GLN A 57 1.75 -1.36 13.89
C GLN A 57 2.46 -2.21 12.83
N PHE A 58 1.78 -3.23 12.30
CA PHE A 58 2.29 -4.04 11.21
C PHE A 58 2.54 -3.21 9.95
N ASP A 59 1.58 -2.37 9.55
CA ASP A 59 1.71 -1.53 8.36
C ASP A 59 2.79 -0.45 8.50
N ILE A 60 2.98 0.11 9.70
CA ILE A 60 4.07 1.05 10.00
C ILE A 60 5.43 0.32 9.97
N ASP A 61 5.52 -0.83 10.63
CA ASP A 61 6.78 -1.57 10.77
C ASP A 61 7.30 -2.06 9.43
N ARG A 62 6.41 -2.43 8.51
CA ARG A 62 6.76 -2.86 7.14
C ARG A 62 7.07 -1.69 6.19
N GLY A 63 6.89 -0.44 6.63
CA GLY A 63 7.04 0.75 5.78
C GLY A 63 5.92 0.86 4.73
N GLY A 64 4.70 0.54 5.14
CA GLY A 64 3.51 0.49 4.31
C GLY A 64 3.18 1.82 3.67
N HIS A 65 3.13 1.85 2.34
CA HIS A 65 2.70 3.02 1.59
C HIS A 65 2.03 2.62 0.28
N ILE A 66 1.08 3.45 -0.16
CA ILE A 66 0.43 3.27 -1.45
C ILE A 66 1.08 4.20 -2.48
N VAL A 67 1.16 3.72 -3.71
CA VAL A 67 1.53 4.52 -4.88
C VAL A 67 0.56 4.29 -6.02
N PHE A 68 0.38 5.33 -6.83
CA PHE A 68 -0.30 5.25 -8.12
C PHE A 68 0.70 5.55 -9.21
N TYR A 69 0.63 4.85 -10.33
CA TYR A 69 1.57 5.00 -11.44
C TYR A 69 0.88 4.69 -12.78
N LYS A 70 1.55 5.01 -13.87
CA LYS A 70 1.05 4.76 -15.23
C LYS A 70 1.98 3.80 -15.97
N MET A 71 1.38 2.82 -16.64
CA MET A 71 2.05 2.00 -17.64
C MET A 71 1.33 2.24 -18.98
N GLY A 72 1.97 2.99 -19.88
CA GLY A 72 1.32 3.47 -21.09
C GLY A 72 0.13 4.38 -20.80
N LYS A 73 -1.07 3.98 -21.22
CA LYS A 73 -2.32 4.73 -21.00
C LYS A 73 -3.10 4.27 -19.77
N GLU A 74 -2.61 3.24 -19.09
CA GLU A 74 -3.33 2.56 -18.03
C GLU A 74 -2.79 3.02 -16.66
N VAL A 75 -3.69 3.10 -15.68
CA VAL A 75 -3.36 3.51 -14.31
C VAL A 75 -3.31 2.28 -13.42
N TYR A 76 -2.34 2.25 -12.54
CA TYR A 76 -2.09 1.16 -11.61
C TYR A 76 -1.99 1.70 -10.19
N MET A 77 -2.18 0.80 -9.23
CA MET A 77 -1.94 1.03 -7.81
C MET A 77 -1.03 -0.07 -7.28
N ALA A 78 -0.15 0.28 -6.33
CA ALA A 78 0.58 -0.68 -5.52
C ALA A 78 0.52 -0.33 -4.04
N ASP A 79 0.22 -1.32 -3.20
CA ASP A 79 0.48 -1.32 -1.76
C ASP A 79 1.86 -1.93 -1.52
N ILE A 80 2.80 -1.11 -1.06
CA ILE A 80 4.21 -1.43 -0.97
C ILE A 80 4.62 -1.59 0.48
N SER A 81 5.28 -2.70 0.77
CA SER A 81 6.00 -2.95 2.01
C SER A 81 7.46 -2.53 1.85
N GLY A 82 7.74 -1.23 2.06
CA GLY A 82 9.03 -0.62 1.73
C GLY A 82 10.26 -1.17 2.46
N LYS A 83 10.08 -1.92 3.55
CA LYS A 83 11.18 -2.57 4.30
C LYS A 83 11.32 -4.07 4.04
N CYS A 84 10.37 -4.67 3.31
CA CYS A 84 10.32 -6.11 3.07
C CYS A 84 10.48 -6.48 1.59
N ASP A 85 10.63 -5.50 0.70
CA ASP A 85 10.64 -5.70 -0.76
C ASP A 85 9.44 -6.53 -1.27
N GLN A 86 8.29 -6.34 -0.63
CA GLN A 86 7.02 -7.01 -0.94
C GLN A 86 5.98 -5.98 -1.36
N GLN A 87 5.05 -6.38 -2.21
CA GLN A 87 3.94 -5.53 -2.60
C GLN A 87 2.75 -6.33 -3.12
N THR A 88 1.60 -5.66 -3.10
CA THR A 88 0.43 -6.01 -3.89
C THR A 88 0.23 -4.91 -4.92
N TYR A 89 0.24 -5.25 -6.20
CA TYR A 89 0.18 -4.28 -7.29
C TYR A 89 -0.84 -4.70 -8.34
N GLY A 90 -1.30 -3.76 -9.15
CA GLY A 90 -2.23 -4.11 -10.20
C GLY A 90 -2.94 -2.95 -10.88
N LYS A 91 -3.63 -3.29 -11.96
CA LYS A 91 -4.32 -2.34 -12.81
C LYS A 91 -5.58 -1.81 -12.14
N ILE A 92 -5.86 -0.53 -12.36
CA ILE A 92 -7.11 0.11 -12.01
C ILE A 92 -8.05 0.13 -13.23
N ASP A 93 -9.25 -0.41 -13.03
CA ASP A 93 -10.35 -0.38 -13.98
C ASP A 93 -11.54 0.40 -13.41
N GLN A 94 -12.41 0.89 -14.30
CA GLN A 94 -13.74 1.44 -13.94
C GLN A 94 -13.68 2.54 -12.85
N MET A 95 -12.72 3.46 -12.95
CA MET A 95 -12.62 4.56 -11.99
C MET A 95 -13.77 5.54 -12.15
N VAL A 96 -14.48 5.80 -11.06
CA VAL A 96 -15.55 6.79 -10.93
C VAL A 96 -15.16 7.79 -9.86
N ASN A 97 -15.18 9.08 -10.19
CA ASN A 97 -14.92 10.16 -9.26
C ASN A 97 -16.23 10.78 -8.79
N THR A 98 -16.41 10.88 -7.48
CA THR A 98 -17.56 11.51 -6.84
C THR A 98 -17.09 12.69 -6.02
N SER A 99 -17.64 13.88 -6.28
CA SER A 99 -17.34 15.10 -5.52
C SER A 99 -18.65 15.75 -5.10
N PRO A 100 -18.93 15.90 -3.79
CA PRO A 100 -19.94 16.84 -3.33
C PRO A 100 -19.64 18.24 -3.88
N LYS A 101 -20.68 19.04 -4.17
CA LYS A 101 -20.53 20.38 -4.78
C LYS A 101 -19.60 21.33 -3.98
N SER A 102 -19.41 21.08 -2.69
CA SER A 102 -18.55 21.86 -1.79
C SER A 102 -17.22 21.19 -1.42
N ALA A 103 -16.95 19.98 -1.92
CA ALA A 103 -15.74 19.24 -1.55
C ALA A 103 -14.54 19.66 -2.40
N LYS A 104 -13.45 20.07 -1.72
CA LYS A 104 -12.17 20.40 -2.37
C LYS A 104 -11.55 19.20 -3.10
N PHE A 105 -11.83 17.98 -2.67
CA PHE A 105 -11.29 16.76 -3.23
C PHE A 105 -12.39 15.77 -3.58
N SER A 106 -12.22 15.09 -4.71
CA SER A 106 -13.08 13.97 -5.09
C SER A 106 -12.74 12.72 -4.28
N THR A 107 -13.74 11.87 -4.09
CA THR A 107 -13.56 10.48 -3.74
C THR A 107 -13.53 9.66 -5.02
N SER A 108 -12.45 8.90 -5.22
CA SER A 108 -12.29 7.97 -6.34
C SER A 108 -12.72 6.58 -5.89
N THR A 109 -13.66 5.98 -6.61
CA THR A 109 -14.04 4.57 -6.44
C THR A 109 -13.64 3.81 -7.68
N PHE A 110 -12.93 2.70 -7.54
CA PHE A 110 -12.43 1.94 -8.68
C PHE A 110 -12.30 0.46 -8.40
N ARG A 111 -12.18 -0.34 -9.47
CA ARG A 111 -11.88 -1.76 -9.41
C ARG A 111 -10.38 -1.95 -9.55
N TRP A 112 -9.76 -2.66 -8.61
CA TRP A 112 -8.34 -2.96 -8.62
C TRP A 112 -8.13 -4.45 -8.88
N LYS A 113 -7.48 -4.78 -10.00
CA LYS A 113 -7.09 -6.15 -10.36
C LYS A 113 -5.66 -6.38 -9.88
N TYR A 114 -5.52 -7.00 -8.71
CA TYR A 114 -4.25 -7.07 -7.99
C TYR A 114 -3.55 -8.42 -8.10
N GLN A 115 -2.25 -8.39 -7.85
CA GLN A 115 -1.37 -9.54 -7.67
C GLN A 115 -0.39 -9.26 -6.54
N ASN A 116 -0.19 -10.24 -5.66
CA ASN A 116 0.76 -10.21 -4.57
C ASN A 116 2.11 -10.78 -5.01
N THR A 117 3.22 -10.17 -4.58
CA THR A 117 4.56 -10.73 -4.82
C THR A 117 4.96 -11.82 -3.81
N TYR A 118 4.30 -11.91 -2.66
CA TYR A 118 4.71 -12.79 -1.55
C TYR A 118 3.99 -14.14 -1.51
N ASP A 119 2.79 -14.27 -2.11
CA ASP A 119 2.04 -15.53 -2.16
C ASP A 119 1.41 -15.83 -3.53
N ASN A 120 1.75 -15.02 -4.55
CA ASN A 120 1.26 -15.12 -5.92
C ASN A 120 -0.28 -15.08 -6.04
N LYS A 121 -1.01 -14.68 -5.00
CA LYS A 121 -2.46 -14.56 -5.10
C LYS A 121 -2.80 -13.36 -5.96
N THR A 122 -3.75 -13.58 -6.85
CA THR A 122 -4.38 -12.54 -7.66
C THR A 122 -5.82 -12.38 -7.24
N GLY A 123 -6.37 -11.18 -7.41
CA GLY A 123 -7.77 -10.96 -7.12
C GLY A 123 -8.31 -9.66 -7.67
N ILE A 124 -9.56 -9.39 -7.31
CA ILE A 124 -10.24 -8.14 -7.61
C ILE A 124 -10.71 -7.55 -6.30
N ALA A 125 -10.41 -6.27 -6.09
CA ALA A 125 -10.91 -5.50 -4.97
C ALA A 125 -11.62 -4.24 -5.46
N MET A 126 -12.66 -3.83 -4.75
CA MET A 126 -13.24 -2.50 -4.90
C MET A 126 -12.53 -1.56 -3.94
N VAL A 127 -12.01 -0.45 -4.46
CA VAL A 127 -11.26 0.53 -3.68
C VAL A 127 -12.01 1.84 -3.68
N LYS A 128 -12.18 2.43 -2.49
CA LYS A 128 -12.66 3.79 -2.29
C LYS A 128 -11.53 4.61 -1.68
N PHE A 129 -11.09 5.62 -2.39
CA PHE A 129 -9.93 6.43 -2.06
C PHE A 129 -10.31 7.90 -1.97
N HIS A 130 -9.89 8.59 -0.92
CA HIS A 130 -10.19 10.00 -0.71
C HIS A 130 -9.00 10.74 -0.09
N LYS A 131 -8.68 11.91 -0.64
CA LYS A 131 -7.69 12.85 -0.09
C LYS A 131 -8.41 13.99 0.61
N TYR A 132 -7.87 14.52 1.71
CA TYR A 132 -8.45 15.64 2.43
C TYR A 132 -7.38 16.41 3.22
N HIS A 133 -7.57 17.72 3.37
CA HIS A 133 -6.67 18.51 4.22
C HIS A 133 -7.16 18.48 5.66
N GLU A 134 -6.24 18.27 6.59
CA GLU A 134 -6.49 18.36 8.02
C GLU A 134 -5.26 18.97 8.68
N SER A 135 -5.46 20.02 9.48
CA SER A 135 -4.39 20.68 10.24
C SER A 135 -3.17 21.12 9.40
N GLY A 136 -3.39 21.54 8.15
CA GLY A 136 -2.32 21.99 7.24
C GLY A 136 -1.61 20.88 6.46
N GLU A 137 -1.91 19.61 6.77
CA GLU A 137 -1.33 18.46 6.09
C GLU A 137 -2.31 17.86 5.08
N MET A 138 -1.76 17.21 4.04
CA MET A 138 -2.56 16.42 3.11
C MET A 138 -2.65 14.99 3.65
N LYS A 139 -3.88 14.53 3.91
CA LYS A 139 -4.18 13.18 4.41
C LYS A 139 -4.99 12.38 3.41
N PHE A 140 -5.05 11.08 3.62
CA PHE A 140 -5.88 10.18 2.84
C PHE A 140 -6.62 9.16 3.70
N THR A 141 -7.74 8.69 3.17
CA THR A 141 -8.36 7.43 3.56
C THR A 141 -8.49 6.53 2.35
N MET A 142 -8.28 5.24 2.55
CA MET A 142 -8.48 4.20 1.56
C MET A 142 -9.25 3.05 2.19
N GLN A 143 -10.31 2.61 1.54
CA GLN A 143 -11.03 1.40 1.90
C GLN A 143 -10.90 0.41 0.74
N ILE A 144 -10.44 -0.79 1.02
CA ILE A 144 -10.28 -1.89 0.08
C ILE A 144 -11.26 -2.99 0.52
N LEU A 145 -12.15 -3.37 -0.39
CA LEU A 145 -13.09 -4.48 -0.20
C LEU A 145 -12.71 -5.58 -1.20
N SER A 146 -12.14 -6.67 -0.72
CA SER A 146 -11.81 -7.82 -1.56
C SER A 146 -13.03 -8.68 -1.85
N SER A 147 -12.91 -9.56 -2.85
CA SER A 147 -13.99 -10.46 -3.28
C SER A 147 -14.49 -11.44 -2.21
N ASP A 148 -13.63 -11.76 -1.24
CA ASP A 148 -13.96 -12.59 -0.07
C ASP A 148 -14.63 -11.78 1.07
N SER A 149 -15.03 -10.54 0.79
CA SER A 149 -15.66 -9.60 1.73
C SER A 149 -14.74 -9.11 2.86
N ASN A 150 -13.44 -9.40 2.80
CA ASN A 150 -12.50 -8.78 3.73
C ASN A 150 -12.40 -7.28 3.44
N THR A 151 -12.40 -6.49 4.51
CA THR A 151 -12.32 -5.03 4.44
C THR A 151 -11.05 -4.55 5.08
N ILE A 152 -10.24 -3.84 4.31
CA ILE A 152 -9.05 -3.15 4.81
C ILE A 152 -9.31 -1.65 4.74
N ILE A 153 -8.97 -0.94 5.81
CA ILE A 153 -9.03 0.52 5.85
C ILE A 153 -7.64 1.04 6.17
N TYR A 154 -7.14 1.94 5.33
CA TYR A 154 -5.92 2.70 5.56
C TYR A 154 -6.23 4.17 5.76
N LYS A 155 -5.48 4.80 6.66
CA LYS A 155 -5.36 6.25 6.73
C LYS A 155 -3.91 6.65 6.90
N GLY A 156 -3.60 7.88 6.51
CA GLY A 156 -2.33 8.49 6.80
C GLY A 156 -2.11 9.76 6.02
N PHE A 157 -0.85 10.07 5.72
CA PHE A 157 -0.45 11.33 5.12
C PHE A 157 0.09 11.14 3.70
N VAL A 158 0.10 12.24 2.96
CA VAL A 158 0.53 12.32 1.57
C VAL A 158 1.85 13.08 1.50
N SER A 159 2.84 12.49 0.84
CA SER A 159 4.13 13.13 0.55
C SER A 159 4.27 13.31 -0.96
N ILE A 160 4.66 14.52 -1.37
CA ILE A 160 4.85 14.93 -2.75
C ILE A 160 6.33 15.30 -2.91
N TYR A 161 6.98 14.85 -3.98
CA TYR A 161 8.39 15.09 -4.26
C TYR A 161 8.68 15.46 -5.71
#